data_AF-A0A662TIY4-F1
#
_entry.id   AF-A0A662TIY4-F1
#
_cell.length_a   1.000
_cell.length_b   1.000
_cell.length_c   1.000
_cell.angle_alpha   90.00
_cell.angle_beta   90.00
_cell.angle_gamma   90.00
#
_symmetry.space_group_name_H-M   'P 1'
#
loop_
_entity.id
_entity.type
_entity.pdbx_description
1 polymer ?
#
loop_
_entity_poly.entity_id
_entity_poly.type
_entity_poly.pdbx_seq_one_letter_code
_entity_poly.pdbx_strand_id
1 'polypeptide(L)'
;MGRVGITFTLMFLLMLRSMTVFCDPRGLSNIENMIAEFSDAIKNFLDILMEKAIEVGEVLAVTSIVVGFVLYGTHLFAYHGRRLIMSGLVLWIFLQLVR
;
A
#
# COMPACT_ATOMS: atom_id res chain seq x y z
N MET A 1 18.85 26.28 55.89
CA MET A 1 17.49 26.29 55.31
C MET A 1 17.40 26.77 53.85
N GLY A 2 18.48 27.23 53.18
CA GLY A 2 18.39 27.75 51.80
C GLY A 2 18.50 26.72 50.66
N ARG A 3 19.15 25.57 50.88
CA ARG A 3 19.42 24.58 49.80
C ARG A 3 18.20 23.73 49.42
N VAL A 4 17.31 23.45 50.38
CA VAL A 4 16.11 22.61 50.16
C VAL A 4 15.04 23.34 49.36
N GLY A 5 14.91 24.67 49.56
CA GLY A 5 13.99 25.50 48.79
C GLY A 5 14.35 25.55 47.30
N ILE A 6 15.63 25.75 46.98
CA ILE A 6 16.12 25.83 45.60
C ILE A 6 15.90 24.50 44.87
N THR A 7 16.15 23.37 45.53
CA THR A 7 15.90 22.04 44.93
C THR A 7 14.42 21.79 44.65
N PHE A 8 13.52 22.26 45.53
CA PHE A 8 12.08 22.15 45.34
C PHE A 8 11.61 23.00 44.15
N THR A 9 12.11 24.23 44.03
CA THR A 9 11.79 25.11 42.91
C THR A 9 12.32 24.57 41.57
N LEU A 10 13.50 23.94 41.58
CA LEU A 10 14.08 23.30 40.39
C LEU A 10 13.29 22.06 39.94
N MET A 11 12.87 21.21 40.88
CA MET A 11 11.99 20.07 40.59
C MET A 11 10.64 20.52 40.02
N PHE A 12 10.07 21.59 40.58
CA PHE A 12 8.81 22.17 40.13
C PHE A 12 8.92 22.77 38.71
N LEU A 13 10.01 23.49 38.42
CA LEU A 13 10.30 24.00 37.08
C LEU A 13 10.56 22.90 36.04
N LEU A 14 11.21 21.80 36.43
CA LEU A 14 11.43 20.64 35.57
C LEU A 14 10.12 19.91 35.25
N MET A 15 9.20 19.77 36.21
CA MET A 15 7.86 19.23 35.96
C MET A 15 7.03 20.13 35.03
N LEU A 16 7.09 21.46 35.21
CA LEU A 16 6.45 22.42 34.31
C LEU A 16 7.04 22.38 32.89
N ARG A 17 8.36 22.18 32.75
CA ARG A 17 9.00 21.98 31.44
C ARG A 17 8.56 20.68 30.77
N SER A 18 8.41 19.60 31.53
CA SER A 18 7.95 18.31 31.01
C SER A 18 6.50 18.38 30.52
N MET A 19 5.61 19.06 31.28
CA MET A 19 4.23 19.28 30.85
C MET A 19 4.12 20.20 29.62
N THR A 20 5.02 21.17 29.45
CA THR A 20 5.03 22.04 28.25
C THR A 20 5.56 21.33 27.00
N VAL A 21 6.43 20.32 27.12
CA VAL A 21 6.83 19.47 25.98
C VAL A 21 5.69 18.56 25.52
N PHE A 22 4.87 18.05 26.44
CA PHE A 22 3.64 17.31 26.09
C PHE A 22 2.50 18.22 25.60
N CYS A 23 2.54 19.50 25.92
CA CYS A 23 1.57 20.51 25.52
C CYS A 23 2.13 21.44 24.41
N ASP A 24 3.17 20.99 23.69
CA ASP A 24 3.70 21.70 22.54
C ASP A 24 2.88 21.26 21.31
N PRO A 25 1.95 22.08 20.78
CA PRO A 25 1.13 21.72 19.62
C PRO A 25 1.99 21.47 18.36
N ARG A 26 3.27 21.88 18.41
CA ARG A 26 4.27 21.64 17.37
C ARG A 26 4.80 20.21 17.35
N GLY A 27 4.86 19.52 18.49
CA GLY A 27 5.30 18.12 18.55
C GLY A 27 4.25 17.16 18.01
N LEU A 28 2.97 17.40 18.38
CA LEU A 28 1.84 16.60 17.91
C LEU A 28 1.62 16.77 16.40
N SER A 29 1.65 18.01 15.89
CA SER A 29 1.52 18.28 14.45
C SER A 29 2.68 17.72 13.63
N ASN A 30 3.90 17.68 14.17
CA ASN A 30 5.04 17.06 13.48
C ASN A 30 4.89 15.52 13.39
N ILE A 31 4.34 14.88 14.43
CA ILE A 31 4.02 13.45 14.42
C ILE A 31 2.88 13.17 13.44
N GLU A 32 1.84 14.00 13.42
CA GLU A 32 0.69 13.87 12.52
C GLU A 32 1.11 14.04 11.05
N ASN A 33 2.01 15.01 10.77
CA ASN A 33 2.62 15.19 9.45
C ASN A 33 3.49 14.00 9.04
N MET A 34 4.30 13.44 9.95
CA MET A 34 5.09 12.24 9.66
C MET A 34 4.20 11.02 9.38
N ILE A 35 3.09 10.86 10.10
CA ILE A 35 2.11 9.79 9.84
C ILE A 35 1.43 10.00 8.48
N ALA A 36 1.10 11.24 8.12
CA ALA A 36 0.52 11.57 6.82
C ALA A 36 1.50 11.28 5.67
N GLU A 37 2.75 11.71 5.78
CA GLU A 37 3.80 11.41 4.79
C GLU A 37 4.05 9.91 4.65
N PHE A 38 4.07 9.17 5.76
CA PHE A 38 4.23 7.72 5.73
C PHE A 38 3.02 7.01 5.10
N SER A 39 1.80 7.49 5.38
CA SER A 39 0.56 7.00 4.77
C SER A 39 0.55 7.24 3.26
N ASP A 40 0.98 8.43 2.81
CA ASP A 40 1.07 8.74 1.38
C ASP A 40 2.17 7.96 0.68
N ALA A 41 3.31 7.71 1.35
CA ALA A 41 4.33 6.81 0.83
C ALA A 41 3.80 5.37 0.65
N ILE A 42 3.02 4.87 1.61
CA ILE A 42 2.38 3.56 1.52
C ILE A 42 1.35 3.53 0.38
N LYS A 43 0.49 4.54 0.25
CA LYS A 43 -0.48 4.63 -0.84
C LYS A 43 0.20 4.61 -2.20
N ASN A 44 1.23 5.45 -2.39
CA ASN A 44 2.00 5.46 -3.63
C ASN A 44 2.62 4.08 -3.93
N PHE A 45 3.10 3.38 -2.91
CA PHE A 45 3.65 2.04 -3.11
C PHE A 45 2.58 1.01 -3.48
N LEU A 46 1.40 1.07 -2.85
CA LEU A 46 0.26 0.24 -3.23
C LEU A 46 -0.23 0.54 -4.64
N ASP A 47 -0.27 1.81 -5.04
CA ASP A 47 -0.70 2.21 -6.39
C ASP A 47 0.26 1.66 -7.45
N ILE A 48 1.58 1.78 -7.23
CA ILE A 48 2.59 1.18 -8.11
C ILE A 48 2.43 -0.34 -8.16
N LEU A 49 2.20 -0.99 -7.03
CA LEU A 49 2.03 -2.44 -6.96
C LEU A 49 0.76 -2.88 -7.71
N MET A 50 -0.33 -2.13 -7.58
CA MET A 50 -1.59 -2.37 -8.27
C MET A 50 -1.43 -2.19 -9.78
N GLU A 51 -0.77 -1.10 -10.22
CA GLU A 51 -0.48 -0.84 -11.62
C GLU A 51 0.36 -1.97 -12.24
N LYS A 52 1.40 -2.44 -11.54
CA LYS A 52 2.22 -3.57 -11.99
C LYS A 52 1.45 -4.89 -11.99
N ALA A 53 0.56 -5.12 -11.04
CA ALA A 53 -0.29 -6.30 -11.01
C ALA A 53 -1.26 -6.33 -12.20
N ILE A 54 -1.84 -5.18 -12.57
CA ILE A 54 -2.71 -5.04 -13.73
C ILE A 54 -1.92 -5.31 -15.03
N GLU A 55 -0.73 -4.72 -15.17
CA GLU A 55 0.15 -4.91 -16.33
C GLU A 55 0.51 -6.40 -16.54
N VAL A 56 0.91 -7.09 -15.46
CA VAL A 56 1.21 -8.53 -15.49
C VAL A 56 -0.04 -9.35 -15.81
N GLY A 57 -1.18 -9.00 -15.21
CA GLY A 57 -2.45 -9.66 -15.48
C GLY A 57 -2.86 -9.55 -16.96
N GLU A 58 -2.65 -8.38 -17.58
CA GLU A 58 -2.99 -8.14 -18.98
C GLU A 58 -2.16 -9.05 -19.90
N VAL A 59 -0.85 -9.14 -19.66
CA VAL A 59 0.04 -10.04 -20.39
C VAL A 59 -0.39 -11.51 -20.22
N LEU A 60 -0.75 -11.93 -19.00
CA LEU A 60 -1.23 -13.28 -18.71
C LEU A 60 -2.55 -13.59 -19.42
N ALA A 61 -3.49 -12.65 -19.45
CA ALA A 61 -4.77 -12.81 -20.13
C ALA A 61 -4.55 -13.01 -21.64
N VAL A 62 -3.78 -12.13 -22.28
CA VAL A 62 -3.48 -12.20 -23.72
C VAL A 62 -2.74 -13.49 -24.05
N THR A 63 -1.72 -13.85 -23.26
CA THR A 63 -0.95 -15.08 -23.47
C THR A 63 -1.84 -16.32 -23.34
N SER A 64 -2.73 -16.36 -22.34
CA SER A 64 -3.68 -17.46 -22.16
C SER A 64 -4.63 -17.62 -23.35
N ILE A 65 -5.10 -16.51 -23.93
CA ILE A 65 -5.95 -16.53 -25.13
C ILE A 65 -5.16 -17.05 -26.34
N VAL A 66 -3.96 -16.53 -26.57
CA VAL A 66 -3.10 -16.93 -27.71
C VAL A 66 -2.75 -18.42 -27.64
N VAL A 67 -2.27 -18.88 -26.48
CA VAL A 67 -1.96 -20.30 -26.25
C VAL A 67 -3.21 -21.16 -26.42
N GLY A 68 -4.36 -20.67 -25.95
CA GLY A 68 -5.63 -21.36 -26.10
C GLY A 68 -6.06 -21.52 -27.56
N PHE A 69 -5.83 -20.50 -28.40
CA PHE A 69 -6.05 -20.59 -29.85
C PHE A 69 -5.12 -21.58 -30.53
N VAL A 70 -3.84 -21.62 -30.16
CA VAL A 70 -2.86 -22.59 -30.68
C VAL A 70 -3.26 -24.03 -30.32
N LEU A 71 -3.70 -24.25 -29.08
CA LEU A 71 -4.20 -25.56 -28.63
C LEU A 71 -5.53 -25.95 -29.28
N TYR A 72 -6.36 -24.96 -29.63
CA TYR A 72 -7.61 -25.19 -30.35
C TYR A 72 -7.35 -25.62 -31.79
N GLY A 73 -6.45 -24.93 -32.51
CA GLY A 73 -6.13 -25.20 -33.90
C GLY A 73 -5.38 -26.51 -34.14
N THR A 74 -4.63 -26.99 -33.15
CA THR A 74 -3.89 -28.28 -33.25
C THR A 74 -4.78 -29.51 -33.07
N HIS A 75 -6.08 -29.35 -32.77
CA HIS A 75 -7.09 -30.40 -32.54
C HIS A 75 -6.80 -31.46 -31.46
N LEU A 76 -5.54 -31.65 -31.05
CA LEU A 76 -5.08 -32.58 -30.01
C LEU A 76 -5.61 -32.22 -28.62
N PHE A 77 -5.86 -30.93 -28.37
CA PHE A 77 -6.31 -30.43 -27.06
C PHE A 77 -7.44 -29.40 -27.18
N ALA A 78 -8.33 -29.53 -28.17
CA ALA A 78 -9.36 -28.53 -28.47
C ALA A 78 -10.30 -28.20 -27.29
N TYR A 79 -10.58 -29.17 -26.42
CA TYR A 79 -11.36 -28.94 -25.19
C TYR A 79 -10.60 -28.08 -24.17
N HIS A 80 -9.30 -28.33 -24.01
CA HIS A 80 -8.44 -27.55 -23.11
C HIS A 80 -8.15 -26.15 -23.68
N GLY A 81 -7.96 -26.03 -24.99
CA GLY A 81 -7.80 -24.75 -25.68
C GLY A 81 -9.02 -23.84 -25.51
N ARG A 82 -10.24 -24.36 -25.71
CA ARG A 82 -11.48 -23.59 -25.46
C ARG A 82 -11.59 -23.10 -24.01
N ARG A 83 -11.26 -23.96 -23.05
CA ARG A 83 -11.30 -23.60 -21.62
C ARG A 83 -10.26 -22.54 -21.27
N LEU A 84 -9.08 -22.61 -21.87
CA LEU A 84 -8.00 -21.63 -21.68
C LEU A 84 -8.32 -20.27 -22.29
N ILE A 85 -8.95 -20.25 -23.48
CA ILE A 85 -9.46 -19.02 -24.09
C ILE A 85 -10.51 -18.38 -23.18
N MET A 86 -11.46 -19.17 -22.66
CA MET A 86 -12.49 -18.68 -21.76
C MET A 86 -11.91 -18.13 -20.45
N SER A 87 -10.93 -18.81 -19.84
CA SER A 87 -10.26 -18.28 -18.64
C SER A 87 -9.49 -17.00 -18.92
N GLY A 88 -8.81 -16.90 -20.06
CA GLY A 88 -8.11 -15.69 -20.49
C GLY A 88 -9.07 -14.52 -20.74
N LEU A 89 -10.23 -14.77 -21.36
CA LEU A 89 -11.29 -13.77 -21.55
C LEU A 89 -11.88 -13.29 -20.22
N VAL A 90 -12.16 -14.20 -19.29
CA VAL A 90 -12.65 -13.83 -17.96
C VAL A 90 -11.61 -12.99 -17.23
N LEU A 91 -10.34 -13.40 -17.24
CA LEU A 91 -9.25 -12.62 -16.63
C LEU A 91 -9.17 -11.22 -17.25
N TRP A 92 -9.28 -11.12 -18.57
CA TRP A 92 -9.29 -9.85 -19.29
C TRP A 92 -10.46 -8.94 -18.89
N ILE A 93 -11.66 -9.50 -18.74
CA ILE A 93 -12.84 -8.75 -18.24
C ILE A 93 -12.62 -8.26 -16.82
N PHE A 94 -12.07 -9.10 -15.93
CA PHE A 94 -11.75 -8.69 -14.57
C PHE A 94 -10.73 -7.55 -14.55
N LEU A 95 -9.70 -7.62 -15.38
CA LEU A 95 -8.69 -6.56 -15.49
C LEU A 95 -9.29 -5.25 -16.04
N GLN A 96 -10.19 -5.32 -17.01
CA GLN A 96 -10.94 -4.16 -17.53
C GLN A 96 -11.87 -3.54 -16.49
N LEU A 97 -12.33 -4.31 -15.49
CA LEU A 97 -13.24 -3.84 -14.44
C LEU A 97 -12.49 -3.24 -13.25
N VAL A 98 -11.27 -3.73 -12.99
CA VAL A 98 -10.36 -3.22 -11.95
C VAL A 98 -9.62 -1.97 -12.41
N ARG A 99 -9.37 -1.84 -13.72
CA ARG A 99 -8.78 -0.64 -14.34
C ARG A 99 -9.77 0.52 -14.35
#